data_AF-A0A518GJ82-F1
#
_entry.id   AF-A0A518GJ82-F1
#
_cell.length_a   1.000
_cell.length_b   1.000
_cell.length_c   1.000
_cell.angle_alpha   90.00
_cell.angle_beta   90.00
_cell.angle_gamma   90.00
#
_symmetry.space_group_name_H-M   'P 1'
#
loop_
_entity.id
_entity.type
_entity.pdbx_description
1 polymer ?
#
loop_
_entity_poly.entity_id
_entity_poly.type
_entity_poly.pdbx_seq_one_letter_code
_entity_poly.pdbx_strand_id
1 'polypeptide(L)'
;MKFLSEFEHLTSRELIERLSTRIYDPSFCKARDQIFAVPSLLRVVVLVLDFDTEVNMQGMLGFLQNSTGRYLSETIESFHQIGAHATATILQNIHGILDTHGVSTSQLRSDFDRTTLYQVTNFNELHGDLGSLPEEVEREAQRLFVYAESGCSEDVWSLLDAFVDANRPDILEELARVSDA
;
A
#
# COMPACT_ATOMS: atom_id res chain seq x y z
N MET A 1 18.36 12.38 -15.63
CA MET A 1 19.62 11.62 -15.97
C MET A 1 20.34 11.01 -14.75
N LYS A 2 20.53 11.68 -13.61
CA LYS A 2 21.19 11.08 -12.42
C LYS A 2 20.33 10.04 -11.66
N PHE A 3 19.00 10.17 -11.69
CA PHE A 3 18.11 9.29 -10.94
C PHE A 3 18.07 7.88 -11.51
N LEU A 4 17.88 7.72 -12.83
CA LEU A 4 17.85 6.42 -13.52
C LEU A 4 19.14 5.61 -13.41
N SER A 5 20.30 6.26 -13.52
CA SER A 5 21.59 5.58 -13.44
C SER A 5 21.81 4.87 -12.10
N GLU A 6 21.05 5.22 -11.06
CA GLU A 6 21.09 4.53 -9.77
C GLU A 6 20.35 3.18 -9.78
N PHE A 7 19.46 2.92 -10.75
CA PHE A 7 18.59 1.74 -10.77
C PHE A 7 18.94 0.73 -11.88
N GLU A 8 19.58 1.17 -12.96
CA GLU A 8 19.86 0.33 -14.15
C GLU A 8 20.62 -0.95 -13.81
N HIS A 9 21.53 -0.89 -12.83
CA HIS A 9 22.41 -2.00 -12.44
C HIS A 9 21.92 -2.81 -11.23
N LEU A 10 20.84 -2.39 -10.57
CA LEU A 10 20.35 -3.04 -9.34
C LEU A 10 19.55 -4.29 -9.69
N THR A 11 19.78 -5.44 -9.07
CA THR A 11 18.85 -6.59 -9.16
C THR A 11 17.41 -6.22 -8.80
N SER A 12 16.44 -7.05 -9.16
CA SER A 12 15.01 -6.80 -8.91
C SER A 12 14.74 -6.54 -7.42
N ARG A 13 15.33 -7.35 -6.55
CA ARG A 13 15.38 -7.13 -5.10
C ARG A 13 16.00 -5.78 -4.69
N GLU A 14 17.18 -5.44 -5.19
CA GLU A 14 17.83 -4.17 -4.86
C GLU A 14 17.02 -2.96 -5.35
N LEU A 15 16.32 -3.11 -6.48
CA LEU A 15 15.39 -2.11 -6.99
C LEU A 15 14.19 -1.94 -6.05
N ILE A 16 13.58 -3.03 -5.58
CA ILE A 16 12.48 -3.02 -4.60
C ILE A 16 12.93 -2.34 -3.30
N GLU A 17 14.08 -2.76 -2.75
CA GLU A 17 14.66 -2.18 -1.53
C GLU A 17 14.97 -0.68 -1.69
N ARG A 18 15.39 -0.25 -2.88
CA ARG A 18 15.62 1.17 -3.13
C ARG A 18 14.30 1.92 -3.27
N LEU A 19 13.32 1.36 -3.97
CA LEU A 19 12.01 2.01 -4.13
C LEU A 19 11.26 2.15 -2.81
N SER A 20 11.34 1.18 -1.90
CA SER A 20 10.64 1.22 -0.62
C SER A 20 10.97 2.47 0.21
N THR A 21 12.17 3.04 0.03
CA THR A 21 12.55 4.31 0.66
C THR A 21 12.26 5.51 -0.23
N ARG A 22 12.50 5.40 -1.54
CA ARG A 22 12.38 6.51 -2.49
C ARG A 22 10.94 6.98 -2.72
N ILE A 23 9.94 6.12 -2.55
CA ILE A 23 8.52 6.51 -2.72
C ILE A 23 8.06 7.59 -1.72
N TYR A 24 8.82 7.81 -0.64
CA TYR A 24 8.59 8.86 0.35
C TYR A 24 9.43 10.13 0.14
N ASP A 25 10.32 10.14 -0.87
CA ASP A 25 11.07 11.35 -1.21
C ASP A 25 10.11 12.43 -1.77
N PRO A 26 10.36 13.73 -1.53
CA PRO A 26 9.47 14.80 -1.98
C PRO A 26 9.15 14.81 -3.48
N SER A 27 10.07 14.32 -4.33
CA SER A 27 9.87 14.16 -5.78
C SER A 27 8.83 13.08 -6.11
N PHE A 28 8.77 12.01 -5.32
CA PHE A 28 7.84 10.89 -5.53
C PHE A 28 6.51 11.09 -4.79
N CYS A 29 6.49 11.85 -3.69
CA CYS A 29 5.28 12.12 -2.91
C CYS A 29 4.14 12.68 -3.75
N LYS A 30 4.41 13.59 -4.70
CA LYS A 30 3.38 14.14 -5.59
C LYS A 30 2.74 13.07 -6.47
N ALA A 31 3.55 12.16 -7.01
CA ALA A 31 3.09 11.06 -7.84
C ALA A 31 2.30 10.03 -7.01
N ARG A 32 2.71 9.77 -5.77
CA ARG A 32 1.97 8.90 -4.84
C ARG A 32 0.63 9.49 -4.42
N ASP A 33 0.57 10.79 -4.15
CA ASP A 33 -0.69 11.49 -3.82
C ASP A 33 -1.70 11.41 -4.97
N GLN A 34 -1.22 11.28 -6.21
CA GLN A 34 -2.00 11.06 -7.42
C GLN A 34 -1.64 9.70 -8.03
N ILE A 35 -1.92 8.59 -7.34
CA ILE A 35 -1.41 7.26 -7.73
C ILE A 35 -1.68 6.88 -9.19
N PHE A 36 -2.76 7.40 -9.79
CA PHE A 36 -3.09 7.20 -11.21
C PHE A 36 -2.16 7.92 -12.20
N ALA A 37 -1.40 8.92 -11.75
CA ALA A 37 -0.32 9.53 -12.49
C ALA A 37 0.94 8.65 -12.54
N VAL A 38 1.08 7.70 -11.60
CA VAL A 38 2.11 6.66 -11.68
C VAL A 38 1.71 5.67 -12.79
N PRO A 39 2.61 5.37 -13.74
CA PRO A 39 2.37 4.36 -14.77
C PRO A 39 2.05 2.96 -14.21
N SER A 40 1.39 2.11 -14.99
CA SER A 40 0.68 0.93 -14.48
C SER A 40 1.57 -0.09 -13.76
N LEU A 41 2.76 -0.40 -14.27
CA LEU A 41 3.60 -1.45 -13.68
C LEU A 41 4.29 -0.95 -12.41
N LEU A 42 4.81 0.28 -12.46
CA LEU A 42 5.38 0.96 -11.31
C LEU A 42 4.32 1.20 -10.23
N ARG A 43 3.07 1.47 -10.60
CA ARG A 43 1.97 1.64 -9.66
C ARG A 43 1.74 0.40 -8.80
N VAL A 44 1.79 -0.79 -9.40
CA VAL A 44 1.67 -2.07 -8.67
C VAL A 44 2.75 -2.15 -7.59
N VAL A 45 4.01 -1.88 -7.97
CA VAL A 45 5.14 -1.91 -7.04
C VAL A 45 4.95 -0.89 -5.92
N VAL A 46 4.59 0.35 -6.26
CA VAL A 46 4.36 1.43 -5.28
C VAL A 46 3.25 1.05 -4.29
N LEU A 47 2.11 0.57 -4.77
CA LEU A 47 0.95 0.22 -3.92
C LEU A 47 1.26 -0.93 -2.95
N VAL A 48 2.02 -1.94 -3.38
CA VAL A 48 2.43 -3.06 -2.50
C VAL A 48 3.39 -2.57 -1.42
N LEU A 49 4.37 -1.72 -1.77
CA LEU A 49 5.35 -1.17 -0.83
C LEU A 49 4.73 -0.21 0.18
N ASP A 50 3.84 0.67 -0.29
CA ASP A 50 3.14 1.64 0.53
C ASP A 50 2.16 0.91 1.48
N PHE A 51 1.47 -0.14 1.01
CA PHE A 51 0.66 -1.00 1.88
C PHE A 51 1.50 -1.65 2.99
N ASP A 52 2.60 -2.34 2.64
CA ASP A 52 3.45 -3.00 3.63
C ASP A 52 3.96 -2.01 4.69
N THR A 53 4.43 -0.85 4.25
CA THR A 53 4.96 0.17 5.16
C THR A 53 3.88 0.71 6.10
N GLU A 54 2.73 1.12 5.55
CA GLU A 54 1.64 1.72 6.33
C GLU A 54 1.05 0.72 7.34
N VAL A 55 0.86 -0.55 6.93
CA VAL A 55 0.35 -1.60 7.84
C VAL A 55 1.37 -1.93 8.93
N ASN A 56 2.67 -2.02 8.60
CA ASN A 56 3.70 -2.21 9.62
C ASN A 56 3.80 -1.04 10.61
N MET A 57 3.59 0.19 10.14
CA MET A 57 3.74 1.39 10.96
C MET A 57 2.50 1.70 11.81
N GLN A 58 1.31 1.48 11.28
CA GLN A 58 0.06 2.00 11.86
C GLN A 58 -1.05 0.95 11.98
N GLY A 59 -0.78 -0.28 11.54
CA GLY A 59 -1.77 -1.34 11.48
C GLY A 59 -2.76 -1.17 10.34
N MET A 60 -3.64 -2.16 10.18
CA MET A 60 -4.63 -2.16 9.10
C MET A 60 -5.63 -1.00 9.23
N LEU A 61 -6.10 -0.70 10.45
CA LEU A 61 -6.99 0.45 10.68
C LEU A 61 -6.30 1.78 10.34
N GLY A 62 -5.01 1.92 10.66
CA GLY A 62 -4.20 3.08 10.28
C GLY A 62 -4.07 3.24 8.77
N PHE A 63 -3.80 2.16 8.05
CA PHE A 63 -3.78 2.15 6.58
C PHE A 63 -5.12 2.64 5.99
N LEU A 64 -6.26 2.15 6.50
CA LEU A 64 -7.59 2.48 5.96
C LEU A 64 -7.98 3.96 6.10
N GLN A 65 -7.53 4.62 7.17
CA GLN A 65 -7.78 6.06 7.40
C GLN A 65 -6.73 6.97 6.76
N ASN A 66 -5.62 6.41 6.26
CA ASN A 66 -4.57 7.19 5.59
C ASN A 66 -4.92 7.52 4.14
N SER A 67 -4.17 8.46 3.58
CA SER A 67 -4.34 8.90 2.19
C SER A 67 -4.20 7.74 1.20
N THR A 68 -3.41 6.73 1.57
CA THR A 68 -3.09 5.50 0.84
C THR A 68 -4.26 4.51 0.85
N GLY A 69 -5.01 4.44 1.96
CA GLY A 69 -6.24 3.63 2.08
C GLY A 69 -7.35 4.00 1.10
N ARG A 70 -7.32 5.21 0.51
CA ARG A 70 -8.23 5.60 -0.59
C ARG A 70 -8.05 4.73 -1.84
N TYR A 71 -6.89 4.08 -1.97
CA TYR A 71 -6.56 3.22 -3.10
C TYR A 71 -6.67 1.74 -2.76
N LEU A 72 -7.46 1.36 -1.74
CA LEU A 72 -7.63 -0.03 -1.31
C LEU A 72 -8.02 -0.97 -2.46
N SER A 73 -8.89 -0.53 -3.37
CA SER A 73 -9.28 -1.34 -4.54
C SER A 73 -8.10 -1.58 -5.48
N GLU A 74 -7.29 -0.55 -5.73
CA GLU A 74 -6.08 -0.65 -6.55
C GLU A 74 -4.99 -1.47 -5.87
N THR A 75 -4.88 -1.39 -4.54
CA THR A 75 -3.99 -2.25 -3.75
C THR A 75 -4.39 -3.72 -3.87
N ILE A 76 -5.69 -4.05 -3.75
CA ILE A 76 -6.22 -5.40 -3.96
C ILE A 76 -5.84 -5.93 -5.35
N GLU A 77 -6.06 -5.12 -6.39
CA GLU A 77 -5.72 -5.49 -7.77
C GLU A 77 -4.20 -5.67 -7.95
N SER A 78 -3.39 -4.83 -7.30
CA SER A 78 -1.92 -4.96 -7.34
C SER A 78 -1.45 -6.29 -6.73
N PHE A 79 -2.06 -6.72 -5.62
CA PHE A 79 -1.78 -8.04 -5.05
C PHE A 79 -2.23 -9.18 -5.99
N HIS A 80 -3.35 -9.05 -6.70
CA HIS A 80 -3.71 -10.00 -7.75
C HIS A 80 -2.68 -10.07 -8.87
N GLN A 81 -2.17 -8.93 -9.33
CA GLN A 81 -1.21 -8.87 -10.44
C GLN A 81 0.15 -9.48 -10.12
N ILE A 82 0.62 -9.38 -8.88
CA ILE A 82 1.84 -10.07 -8.44
C ILE A 82 1.60 -11.55 -8.10
N GLY A 83 0.35 -12.04 -8.15
CA GLY A 83 -0.01 -13.41 -7.81
C GLY A 83 -0.25 -13.67 -6.32
N ALA A 84 -0.31 -12.62 -5.50
CA ALA A 84 -0.56 -12.68 -4.06
C ALA A 84 -2.07 -12.78 -3.74
N HIS A 85 -2.68 -13.86 -4.18
CA HIS A 85 -4.13 -14.06 -4.14
C HIS A 85 -4.69 -14.23 -2.72
N ALA A 86 -3.93 -14.81 -1.79
CA ALA A 86 -4.38 -14.95 -0.42
C ALA A 86 -4.48 -13.58 0.25
N THR A 87 -3.47 -12.74 0.06
CA THR A 87 -3.44 -11.35 0.54
C THR A 87 -4.58 -10.53 -0.08
N ALA A 88 -4.78 -10.62 -1.40
CA ALA A 88 -5.86 -9.94 -2.09
C ALA A 88 -7.25 -10.34 -1.54
N THR A 89 -7.46 -11.63 -1.26
CA THR A 89 -8.72 -12.14 -0.71
C THR A 89 -9.01 -11.56 0.68
N ILE A 90 -8.00 -11.46 1.54
CA ILE A 90 -8.15 -10.88 2.89
C ILE A 90 -8.53 -9.41 2.79
N LEU A 91 -7.90 -8.66 1.89
CA LEU A 91 -8.22 -7.25 1.66
C LEU A 91 -9.62 -7.06 1.06
N GLN A 92 -10.08 -7.96 0.20
CA GLN A 92 -11.46 -7.99 -0.29
C GLN A 92 -12.47 -8.22 0.85
N ASN A 93 -12.16 -9.11 1.79
CA ASN A 93 -13.01 -9.32 2.96
C ASN A 93 -13.07 -8.08 3.84
N ILE A 94 -11.93 -7.41 4.06
CA ILE A 94 -11.87 -6.14 4.80
C ILE A 94 -12.71 -5.06 4.07
N HIS A 95 -12.60 -4.96 2.75
CA HIS A 95 -13.44 -4.06 1.96
C HIS A 95 -14.94 -4.38 2.14
N GLY A 96 -15.31 -5.67 2.12
CA GLY A 96 -16.69 -6.10 2.37
C GLY A 96 -17.20 -5.81 3.79
N ILE A 97 -16.32 -5.83 4.81
CA ILE A 97 -16.64 -5.42 6.18
C ILE A 97 -16.97 -3.92 6.19
N LEU A 98 -16.15 -3.08 5.55
CA LEU A 98 -16.42 -1.64 5.43
C LEU A 98 -17.78 -1.38 4.76
N ASP A 99 -18.05 -2.05 3.65
CA ASP A 99 -19.32 -1.94 2.92
C ASP A 99 -20.52 -2.35 3.78
N THR A 100 -20.39 -3.43 4.56
CA THR A 100 -21.46 -3.93 5.45
C THR A 100 -21.84 -2.93 6.53
N HIS A 101 -20.85 -2.18 7.04
CA HIS A 101 -21.06 -1.12 8.02
C HIS A 101 -21.38 0.25 7.39
N GLY A 102 -21.44 0.34 6.06
CA GLY A 102 -21.69 1.60 5.35
C GLY A 102 -20.57 2.64 5.52
N VAL A 103 -19.34 2.17 5.75
CA VAL A 103 -18.15 3.02 5.95
C VAL A 103 -17.30 3.00 4.69
N SER A 104 -16.77 4.17 4.31
CA SER A 104 -15.82 4.27 3.19
C SER A 104 -14.45 4.76 3.68
N THR A 105 -13.37 4.36 3.00
CA THR A 105 -12.02 4.85 3.31
C THR A 105 -11.89 6.36 3.10
N SER A 106 -12.67 6.93 2.18
CA SER A 106 -12.75 8.39 1.99
C SER A 106 -13.35 9.11 3.20
N GLN A 107 -14.38 8.52 3.83
CA GLN A 107 -14.95 9.06 5.07
C GLN A 107 -13.94 8.98 6.21
N LEU A 108 -13.31 7.82 6.42
CA LEU A 108 -12.26 7.64 7.43
C LEU A 108 -11.13 8.67 7.24
N ARG A 109 -10.68 8.85 6.00
CA ARG A 109 -9.66 9.86 5.70
C ARG A 109 -10.12 11.27 6.03
N SER A 110 -11.34 11.63 5.67
CA SER A 110 -11.88 12.96 5.95
C SER A 110 -11.97 13.27 7.45
N ASP A 111 -12.21 12.27 8.30
CA ASP A 111 -12.20 12.46 9.75
C ASP A 111 -10.77 12.67 10.25
N PHE A 112 -9.82 11.87 9.75
CA PHE A 112 -8.40 12.02 10.08
C PHE A 112 -7.83 13.38 9.66
N ASP A 113 -8.23 13.91 8.50
CA ASP A 113 -7.82 15.24 8.00
C ASP A 113 -8.24 16.41 8.91
N ARG A 114 -9.17 16.18 9.85
CA ARG A 114 -9.62 17.19 10.82
C ARG A 114 -8.72 17.25 12.06
N THR A 115 -7.76 16.33 12.18
CA THR A 115 -6.80 16.34 13.28
C THR A 115 -5.81 17.48 13.15
N THR A 116 -5.28 17.92 14.29
CA THR A 116 -4.19 18.91 14.32
C THR A 116 -2.83 18.23 14.47
N LEU A 117 -1.78 18.87 13.96
CA LEU A 117 -0.41 18.40 14.14
C LEU A 117 -0.12 18.14 15.63
N TYR A 118 0.43 16.96 15.94
CA TYR A 118 0.72 16.44 17.30
C TYR A 118 -0.50 16.03 18.14
N GLN A 119 -1.71 16.02 17.58
CA GLN A 119 -2.86 15.45 18.26
C GLN A 119 -2.68 13.94 18.46
N VAL A 120 -2.72 13.50 19.71
CA VAL A 120 -2.84 12.08 20.05
C VAL A 120 -4.31 11.72 20.00
N THR A 121 -4.66 10.68 19.23
CA THR A 121 -6.02 10.20 19.02
C THR A 121 -5.98 8.69 18.73
N ASN A 122 -7.12 8.02 18.85
CA ASN A 122 -7.30 6.65 18.37
C ASN A 122 -8.47 6.55 17.37
N PHE A 123 -8.66 5.34 16.79
CA PHE A 123 -9.67 5.09 15.77
C PHE A 123 -11.10 5.42 16.24
N ASN A 124 -11.47 5.02 17.46
CA ASN A 124 -12.81 5.28 18.02
C ASN A 124 -13.01 6.77 18.36
N GLU A 125 -11.95 7.46 18.79
CA GLU A 125 -11.99 8.91 19.02
C GLU A 125 -12.18 9.71 17.72
N LEU A 126 -11.65 9.20 16.59
CA LEU A 126 -11.76 9.85 15.28
C LEU A 126 -13.10 9.60 14.61
N HIS A 127 -13.58 8.36 14.64
CA HIS A 127 -14.72 7.92 13.82
C HIS A 127 -15.99 7.69 14.63
N GLY A 128 -15.92 7.82 15.95
CA GLY A 128 -17.02 7.50 16.86
C GLY A 128 -17.23 5.99 17.01
N ASP A 129 -18.43 5.63 17.44
CA ASP A 129 -18.83 4.22 17.59
C ASP A 129 -19.25 3.65 16.22
N LEU A 130 -18.37 2.86 15.62
CA LEU A 130 -18.62 2.09 14.40
C LEU A 130 -19.05 0.64 14.69
N GLY A 131 -19.46 0.35 15.93
CA GLY A 131 -19.84 -0.98 16.37
C GLY A 131 -18.66 -1.97 16.30
N SER A 132 -18.91 -3.16 15.77
CA SER A 132 -17.91 -4.23 15.67
C SER A 132 -16.89 -4.06 14.52
N LEU A 133 -17.02 -3.02 13.68
CA LEU A 133 -16.15 -2.83 12.52
C LEU A 133 -14.65 -2.88 12.85
N PRO A 134 -14.13 -2.16 13.87
CA PRO A 134 -12.70 -2.17 14.16
C PRO A 134 -12.20 -3.58 14.51
N GLU A 135 -12.96 -4.32 15.32
CA GLU A 135 -12.61 -5.67 15.74
C GLU A 135 -12.70 -6.69 14.59
N GLU A 136 -13.66 -6.52 13.68
CA GLU A 136 -13.81 -7.36 12.49
C GLU A 136 -12.67 -7.15 11.50
N VAL A 137 -12.31 -5.89 11.24
CA VAL A 137 -11.16 -5.55 10.38
C VAL A 137 -9.86 -6.10 10.96
N GLU A 138 -9.58 -5.84 12.24
CA GLU A 138 -8.33 -6.29 12.87
C GLU A 138 -8.23 -7.82 12.89
N ARG A 139 -9.34 -8.52 13.18
CA ARG A 139 -9.40 -9.98 13.17
C ARG A 139 -9.11 -10.56 11.78
N GLU A 140 -9.68 -9.98 10.73
CA GLU A 140 -9.42 -10.43 9.36
C GLU A 140 -7.98 -10.07 8.94
N ALA A 141 -7.51 -8.90 9.35
CA ALA A 141 -6.15 -8.41 9.09
C ALA A 141 -5.08 -9.32 9.68
N GLN A 142 -5.29 -9.98 10.83
CA GLN A 142 -4.32 -10.93 11.43
C GLN A 142 -3.87 -12.05 10.48
N ARG A 143 -4.60 -12.29 9.39
CA ARG A 143 -4.27 -13.30 8.36
C ARG A 143 -3.31 -12.78 7.29
N LEU A 144 -3.07 -11.47 7.23
CA LEU A 144 -2.18 -10.83 6.26
C LEU A 144 -0.75 -11.32 6.44
N PHE A 145 0.00 -11.35 5.34
CA PHE A 145 1.41 -11.75 5.33
C PHE A 145 2.27 -10.93 6.29
N VAL A 146 1.92 -9.66 6.52
CA VAL A 146 2.62 -8.71 7.40
C VAL A 146 2.61 -9.15 8.87
N TYR A 147 1.53 -9.82 9.32
CA TYR A 147 1.38 -10.27 10.71
C TYR A 147 1.72 -11.74 10.92
N ALA A 148 1.91 -12.49 9.84
CA ALA A 148 2.16 -13.92 9.92
C ALA A 148 3.60 -14.23 10.36
N GLU A 149 3.76 -15.33 11.08
CA GLU A 149 5.09 -15.89 11.34
C GLU A 149 5.75 -16.34 10.02
N SER A 150 7.07 -16.17 9.94
CA SER A 150 7.85 -16.48 8.74
C SER A 150 7.58 -17.90 8.23
N GLY A 151 7.12 -18.02 6.98
CA GLY A 151 6.83 -19.29 6.32
C GLY A 151 5.42 -19.83 6.56
N CYS A 152 4.56 -19.13 7.30
CA CYS A 152 3.15 -19.49 7.52
C CYS A 152 2.16 -18.72 6.64
N SER A 153 2.65 -17.79 5.82
CA SER A 153 1.87 -16.96 4.89
C SER A 153 2.41 -17.04 3.46
N GLU A 154 1.62 -16.45 2.56
CA GLU A 154 2.02 -16.18 1.18
C GLU A 154 3.28 -15.31 1.15
N ASP A 155 4.31 -15.76 0.41
CA ASP A 155 5.57 -15.04 0.27
C ASP A 155 5.44 -13.91 -0.77
N VAL A 156 4.80 -12.83 -0.32
CA VAL A 156 4.57 -11.60 -1.12
C VAL A 156 5.86 -11.02 -1.67
N TRP A 157 6.97 -11.13 -0.94
CA TRP A 157 8.24 -10.55 -1.37
C TRP A 157 8.86 -11.30 -2.54
N SER A 158 8.84 -12.64 -2.52
CA SER A 158 9.26 -13.44 -3.67
C SER A 158 8.36 -13.22 -4.90
N LEU A 159 7.05 -13.04 -4.67
CA LEU A 159 6.09 -12.74 -5.73
C LEU A 159 6.33 -11.36 -6.35
N LEU A 160 6.57 -10.34 -5.52
CA LEU A 160 6.91 -8.99 -5.98
C LEU A 160 8.26 -8.97 -6.72
N ASP A 161 9.27 -9.69 -6.23
CA ASP A 161 10.57 -9.84 -6.89
C ASP A 161 10.42 -10.45 -8.29
N ALA A 162 9.64 -11.53 -8.42
CA ALA A 162 9.35 -12.16 -9.70
C ALA A 162 8.58 -11.22 -10.65
N PHE A 163 7.62 -10.46 -10.13
CA PHE A 163 6.89 -9.46 -10.92
C PHE A 163 7.81 -8.35 -11.43
N VAL A 164 8.68 -7.81 -10.57
CA VAL A 164 9.64 -6.77 -10.95
C VAL A 164 10.64 -7.30 -11.96
N ASP A 165 11.15 -8.52 -11.78
CA ASP A 165 12.11 -9.14 -12.70
C ASP A 165 11.52 -9.31 -14.10
N ALA A 166 10.28 -9.83 -14.18
CA ALA A 166 9.59 -10.05 -15.44
C ALA A 166 9.27 -8.75 -16.21
N ASN A 167 9.06 -7.64 -15.50
CA ASN A 167 8.62 -6.35 -16.06
C ASN A 167 9.71 -5.27 -15.99
N ARG A 168 10.95 -5.66 -15.67
CA ARG A 168 12.04 -4.74 -15.30
C ARG A 168 12.31 -3.63 -16.32
N PRO A 169 12.43 -3.89 -17.64
CA PRO A 169 12.72 -2.82 -18.61
C PRO A 169 11.65 -1.73 -18.60
N ASP A 170 10.38 -2.13 -18.54
CA ASP A 170 9.24 -1.22 -18.56
C ASP A 170 9.14 -0.43 -17.25
N ILE A 171 9.37 -1.07 -16.10
CA ILE A 171 9.42 -0.40 -14.79
C ILE A 171 10.51 0.68 -14.77
N LEU A 172 11.71 0.40 -15.33
CA LEU A 172 12.78 1.40 -15.43
C LEU A 172 12.40 2.57 -16.34
N GLU A 173 11.70 2.32 -17.46
CA GLU A 173 11.20 3.38 -18.33
C GLU A 173 10.11 4.22 -17.64
N GLU A 174 9.21 3.59 -16.89
CA GLU A 174 8.17 4.27 -16.12
C GLU A 174 8.78 5.13 -14.99
N LEU A 175 9.81 4.62 -14.31
CA LEU A 175 10.57 5.37 -13.31
C LEU A 175 11.22 6.64 -13.88
N ALA A 176 11.75 6.56 -15.10
CA ALA A 176 12.32 7.72 -15.80
C ALA A 176 11.30 8.85 -15.88
N ARG A 177 10.09 8.53 -16.33
CA ARG A 177 9.01 9.49 -16.59
C ARG A 177 8.50 10.14 -15.31
N VAL A 178 8.43 9.40 -14.20
CA VAL A 178 7.99 9.94 -12.91
C VAL A 178 9.07 10.83 -12.27
N SER A 179 10.36 10.51 -12.49
CA SER A 179 11.47 11.28 -11.92
C SER A 179 11.75 12.63 -12.60
N ASP A 180 11.29 12.80 -13.85
CA ASP A 180 11.47 14.01 -14.65
C ASP A 180 10.26 14.98 -14.57
N ALA A 181 9.20 14.63 -13.81
CA ALA A 181 7.97 15.41 -13.61
C ALA A 181 7.98 16.24 -12.31
#